data_AF-A0A2V8BYM3-F1
#
_entry.id   AF-A0A2V8BYM3-F1
#
_cell.length_a   1.000
_cell.length_b   1.000
_cell.length_c   1.000
_cell.angle_alpha   90.00
_cell.angle_beta   90.00
_cell.angle_gamma   90.00
#
_symmetry.space_group_name_H-M   'P 1'
#
loop_
_entity.id
_entity.type
_entity.pdbx_description
1 polymer ?
#
loop_
_entity_poly.entity_id
_entity_poly.type
_entity_poly.pdbx_seq_one_letter_code
_entity_poly.pdbx_strand_id
1 'polypeptide(L)' 'MLRALIKTEHVAVEDQTVAVRYFEARTQRGTRRYSAEILIGSTDCIILDDDSVSNLEARTACLVPATLYSRLLASKPTAA' A
#
# COMPACT_ATOMS: atom_id res chain seq x y z
N MET A 1 17.37 8.71 -7.08
CA MET A 1 17.46 7.31 -7.53
C MET A 1 16.15 6.96 -8.20
N LEU A 2 16.15 6.38 -9.40
CA LEU A 2 14.92 6.06 -10.13
C LEU A 2 14.26 4.84 -9.48
N ARG A 3 12.97 4.95 -9.15
CA ARG A 3 12.14 3.82 -8.72
C ARG A 3 11.44 3.24 -9.95
N ALA A 4 11.66 1.97 -10.23
CA ALA A 4 11.00 1.27 -11.34
C ALA A 4 9.72 0.61 -10.82
N LEU A 5 8.59 0.86 -11.47
CA LEU A 5 7.35 0.12 -11.19
C LEU A 5 7.53 -1.32 -11.64
N ILE A 6 7.36 -2.27 -10.73
CA ILE A 6 7.56 -3.70 -10.99
C ILE A 6 6.27 -4.51 -10.95
N LYS A 7 5.25 -4.04 -10.22
CA LYS A 7 3.95 -4.72 -10.11
C LYS A 7 2.86 -3.71 -9.79
N THR A 8 1.68 -3.92 -10.37
CA THR A 8 0.43 -3.31 -9.92
C THR A 8 -0.51 -4.42 -9.51
N GLU A 9 -1.21 -4.22 -8.40
CA GLU A 9 -2.16 -5.16 -7.83
C GLU A 9 -3.43 -4.41 -7.43
N HIS A 10 -4.55 -5.11 -7.47
CA HIS A 10 -5.86 -4.60 -7.07
C HIS A 10 -6.36 -5.47 -5.91
N VAL A 11 -6.37 -4.90 -4.71
CA VAL A 11 -6.87 -5.57 -3.52
C VAL A 11 -8.35 -5.26 -3.38
N ALA A 12 -9.18 -6.29 -3.55
CA ALA A 12 -10.62 -6.20 -3.32
C ALA A 12 -10.93 -6.35 -1.83
N VAL A 13 -11.69 -5.41 -1.29
CA VAL A 13 -12.23 -5.44 0.08
C VAL A 13 -13.70 -5.04 0.00
N GLU A 14 -14.60 -6.00 0.20
CA GLU A 14 -16.05 -5.82 0.00
C GLU A 14 -16.34 -5.19 -1.38
N ASP A 15 -17.03 -4.05 -1.41
CA ASP A 15 -17.39 -3.32 -2.64
C ASP A 15 -16.31 -2.33 -3.10
N GLN A 16 -15.14 -2.32 -2.45
CA GLN A 16 -14.04 -1.41 -2.77
C GLN A 16 -12.87 -2.17 -3.40
N THR A 17 -12.22 -1.52 -4.37
CA THR A 17 -10.98 -2.02 -4.97
C THR A 17 -9.89 -0.97 -4.76
N VAL A 18 -8.82 -1.37 -4.07
CA VAL A 18 -7.68 -0.51 -3.75
C VAL A 18 -6.49 -0.90 -4.63
N ALA A 19 -5.96 0.07 -5.38
CA ALA A 19 -4.76 -0.15 -6.18
C ALA A 19 -3.51 -0.09 -5.30
N VAL A 20 -2.64 -1.07 -5.47
CA VAL A 20 -1.31 -1.16 -4.84
C VAL A 20 -0.26 -1.22 -5.93
N ARG A 21 0.75 -0.34 -5.86
CA ARG A 21 1.86 -0.28 -6.81
C ARG A 21 3.16 -0.61 -6.11
N TYR A 22 3.90 -1.58 -6.61
CA TYR A 22 5.19 -1.98 -6.06
C TYR A 22 6.31 -1.48 -6.95
N PHE A 23 7.36 -0.97 -6.31
CA PHE A 23 8.52 -0.41 -6.99
C PHE A 23 9.82 -1.06 -6.50
N GLU A 24 10.77 -1.24 -7.40
CA GLU A 24 12.17 -1.54 -7.09
C GLU A 24 13.01 -0.27 -7.20
N ALA A 25 13.90 -0.08 -6.23
CA ALA A 25 15.02 0.84 -6.32
C ALA A 25 16.31 0.09 -5.98
N ARG A 26 17.41 0.51 -6.61
CA ARG A 26 18.74 0.13 -6.12
C ARG A 26 19.25 1.25 -5.25
N THR A 27 20.07 0.95 -4.23
CA THR A 27 20.80 1.95 -3.44
C THR A 27 22.12 2.29 -4.11
N GLN A 28 22.81 3.34 -3.67
CA GLN A 28 24.16 3.68 -4.18
C GLN A 28 25.17 2.54 -4.00
N ARG A 29 24.94 1.67 -3.02
CA ARG A 29 25.75 0.47 -2.75
C ARG A 29 25.28 -0.77 -3.52
N GLY A 30 24.33 -0.62 -4.45
CA GLY A 30 23.82 -1.72 -5.28
C GLY A 30 22.76 -2.61 -4.61
N THR A 31 22.41 -2.38 -3.34
CA THR A 31 21.38 -3.15 -2.64
C THR A 31 19.99 -2.86 -3.23
N ARG A 32 19.15 -3.88 -3.42
CA ARG A 32 17.75 -3.68 -3.80
C ARG A 32 16.92 -3.24 -2.61
N ARG A 33 15.99 -2.32 -2.85
CA ARG A 33 14.97 -1.86 -1.92
C ARG A 33 13.65 -1.87 -2.65
N TYR A 34 12.60 -2.25 -1.95
CA TYR A 34 11.27 -2.28 -2.52
C TYR A 34 10.37 -1.34 -1.74
N SER A 35 9.39 -0.80 -2.45
CA SER A 35 8.35 0.02 -1.82
C SER A 35 6.99 -0.33 -2.40
N ALA A 36 5.94 -0.25 -1.58
CA ALA A 36 4.55 -0.37 -2.02
C ALA A 36 3.82 0.94 -1.76
N GLU A 37 3.10 1.43 -2.76
CA GLU A 37 2.20 2.58 -2.66
C GLU A 37 0.76 2.09 -2.71
N ILE A 38 0.03 2.24 -1.61
CA ILE A 38 -1.39 1.90 -1.48
C ILE A 38 -2.21 3.17 -1.71
N LEU A 39 -3.07 3.18 -2.74
CA LEU A 39 -3.84 4.36 -3.16
C LEU A 39 -5.25 4.33 -2.54
N ILE A 40 -5.47 5.12 -1.48
CA ILE A 40 -6.69 5.10 -0.66
C ILE A 40 -7.53 6.34 -0.99
N GLY A 41 -8.02 6.43 -2.23
CA GLY A 41 -8.73 7.61 -2.75
C GLY A 41 -7.87 8.45 -3.70
N SER A 42 -8.37 9.61 -4.09
CA SER A 42 -7.76 10.44 -5.15
C SER A 42 -6.48 11.17 -4.72
N THR A 43 -6.29 11.40 -3.41
CA THR A 43 -5.18 12.21 -2.88
C THR A 43 -4.42 11.55 -1.73
N ASP A 44 -4.93 10.44 -1.17
CA ASP A 44 -4.31 9.76 -0.04
C ASP A 44 -3.52 8.53 -0.50
N CYS A 45 -2.28 8.43 -0.09
CA CYS A 45 -1.46 7.23 -0.28
C CYS A 45 -0.73 6.83 0.99
N ILE A 46 -0.58 5.51 1.18
CA ILE A 46 0.31 4.93 2.19
C ILE A 46 1.51 4.33 1.47
N ILE A 47 2.71 4.64 1.94
CA ILE A 47 3.97 4.12 1.40
C ILE A 47 4.59 3.18 2.43
N LEU A 48 4.92 1.96 1.99
CA LEU A 48 5.63 0.97 2.78
C LEU A 48 6.96 0.67 2.11
N ASP A 49 8.04 0.65 2.88
CA ASP A 49 9.35 0.19 2.42
C ASP A 49 9.68 -1.18 3.01
N ASP A 50 10.40 -1.98 2.24
CA ASP A 50 10.88 -3.31 2.65
C ASP A 50 12.08 -3.76 1.82
N ASP A 51 12.67 -4.91 2.21
CA ASP A 51 13.75 -5.55 1.47
C ASP A 51 13.29 -6.65 0.52
N SER A 52 12.00 -7.00 0.54
CA SER A 52 11.38 -7.96 -0.37
C SER A 52 9.97 -7.56 -0.80
N VAL A 53 9.62 -7.92 -2.04
CA VAL A 53 8.27 -7.71 -2.59
C VAL A 53 7.25 -8.59 -1.87
N SER A 54 7.60 -9.85 -1.57
CA SER A 54 6.68 -10.78 -0.91
C SER A 54 6.31 -10.34 0.51
N ASN A 55 7.22 -9.70 1.25
CA ASN A 55 6.88 -9.12 2.55
C ASN A 55 5.95 -7.90 2.38
N LEU A 56 6.19 -7.07 1.37
CA LEU A 56 5.27 -5.97 1.03
C LEU A 56 3.88 -6.49 0.68
N GLU A 57 3.77 -7.55 -0.13
CA GLU A 57 2.49 -8.18 -0.49
C GLU A 57 1.75 -8.71 0.73
N ALA A 58 2.44 -9.40 1.64
CA ALA A 58 1.83 -9.87 2.88
C ALA A 58 1.35 -8.70 3.76
N ARG A 59 2.13 -7.62 3.84
CA ARG A 59 1.79 -6.43 4.62
C ARG A 59 0.63 -5.64 4.00
N THR A 60 0.61 -5.48 2.67
CA THR A 60 -0.47 -4.78 1.96
C THR A 60 -1.79 -5.54 2.05
N ALA A 61 -1.76 -6.88 1.97
CA ALA A 61 -2.93 -7.73 2.16
C ALA A 61 -3.61 -7.52 3.53
N CYS A 62 -2.83 -7.23 4.58
CA CYS A 62 -3.35 -6.91 5.90
C CYS A 62 -3.71 -5.42 6.08
N LEU A 63 -2.87 -4.51 5.58
CA LEU A 63 -3.02 -3.07 5.82
C LEU A 63 -4.16 -2.43 5.04
N VAL A 64 -4.43 -2.89 3.81
CA VAL A 64 -5.53 -2.36 3.00
C VAL A 64 -6.88 -2.51 3.72
N PRO A 65 -7.34 -3.73 4.11
CA PRO A 65 -8.61 -3.88 4.80
C PRO A 65 -8.61 -3.14 6.15
N ALA A 66 -7.54 -3.23 6.92
CA ALA A 66 -7.44 -2.54 8.21
C ALA A 66 -7.63 -1.02 8.08
N THR A 67 -7.04 -0.41 7.04
CA THR A 67 -7.15 1.03 6.80
C THR A 67 -8.56 1.42 6.36
N LEU A 68 -9.17 0.65 5.46
CA LEU A 68 -10.55 0.90 5.01
C LEU A 68 -11.54 0.81 6.16
N TYR A 69 -11.46 -0.24 6.98
CA TYR A 69 -12.35 -0.39 8.13
C TYR A 69 -12.10 0.71 9.17
N SER A 70 -10.86 1.09 9.42
CA SER A 70 -10.54 2.19 10.35
C SER A 70 -11.16 3.51 9.88
N ARG A 71 -11.08 3.82 8.57
CA ARG A 71 -11.73 5.01 8.00
C ARG A 71 -13.24 4.94 8.09
N LEU A 72 -13.84 3.79 7.80
CA LEU A 72 -15.28 3.59 7.91
C LEU A 72 -15.77 3.80 9.35
N LEU A 73 -15.04 3.29 10.33
CA LEU A 73 -15.35 3.51 11.75
C LEU A 73 -15.18 4.98 12.15
N ALA A 74 -14.11 5.65 11.71
CA ALA A 74 -13.88 7.06 11.98
C ALA A 74 -14.88 8.01 11.29
N SER A 75 -15.52 7.56 10.20
CA SER A 75 -16.51 8.35 9.46
C SER A 75 -17.91 8.31 10.07
N LYS A 76 -18.16 7.39 11.02
CA LYS A 76 -19.43 7.34 11.74
C LYS A 76 -19.43 8.44 12.82
N PRO A 77 -20.48 9.29 12.90
CA PRO A 77 -20.57 10.24 14.00
C PRO A 77 -20.61 9.47 15.32
N THR A 78 -19.72 9.83 16.24
CA THR A 78 -19.80 9.36 17.64
C THR A 78 -21.16 9.79 18.19
N ALA A 79 -21.97 8.84 18.64
CA ALA A 79 -23.16 9.15 19.41
C ALA A 79 -22.70 9.92 20.67
N ALA A 80 -23.13 11.18 20.77
CA ALA A 80 -22.85 12.07 21.89
C ALA A 80 -23.64 11.67 23.14
#